data_AF-A0AA42ZDX5-F1
#
_entry.id   AF-A0AA42ZDX5-F1
#
_cell.length_a   1.000
_cell.length_b   1.000
_cell.length_c   1.000
_cell.angle_alpha   90.00
_cell.angle_beta   90.00
_cell.angle_gamma   90.00
#
_symmetry.space_group_name_H-M   'P 1'
#
loop_
_entity.id
_entity.type
_entity.pdbx_description
1 polymer ?
#
loop_
_entity_poly.entity_id
_entity_poly.type
_entity_poly.pdbx_seq_one_letter_code
_entity_poly.pdbx_strand_id
1 'polypeptide(L)'
;MKTKLALIYLFILIFQSCNEPNETQTDPNPQEKINTRITKIAFGSCGREFQPLPVLNNVIQHDPDLFIFLGDNIYGDTHSMDTLNMKYQQLGNKESYG
;
A
#
# COMPACT_ATOMS: atom_id res chain seq x y z
N MET A 1 0.06 19.35 -51.05
CA MET A 1 1.01 19.78 -50.00
C MET A 1 0.53 19.52 -48.57
N LYS A 2 -0.76 19.74 -48.25
CA LYS A 2 -1.31 19.57 -46.89
C LYS A 2 -1.25 18.14 -46.33
N THR A 3 -1.42 17.10 -47.18
CA THR A 3 -1.35 15.68 -46.78
C THR A 3 0.09 15.20 -46.50
N LYS A 4 1.09 15.72 -47.23
CA LYS A 4 2.51 15.49 -46.92
C LYS A 4 2.89 16.16 -45.59
N LEU A 5 2.34 17.33 -45.30
CA LEU A 5 2.52 18.02 -44.01
C LEU A 5 1.90 17.24 -42.84
N ALA A 6 0.72 16.63 -43.04
CA ALA A 6 0.05 15.81 -42.04
C ALA A 6 0.81 14.51 -41.72
N LEU A 7 1.39 13.86 -42.74
CA LEU A 7 2.22 12.65 -42.55
C LEU A 7 3.52 12.95 -41.81
N ILE A 8 4.15 14.11 -42.06
CA ILE A 8 5.32 14.58 -41.31
C ILE A 8 4.96 14.83 -39.84
N TYR A 9 3.81 15.46 -39.57
CA TYR A 9 3.32 15.68 -38.20
C TYR A 9 3.03 14.37 -37.45
N LEU A 10 2.45 13.38 -38.13
CA LEU A 10 2.18 12.06 -37.56
C LEU A 10 3.47 11.31 -37.23
N PHE A 11 4.52 11.45 -38.04
CA PHE A 11 5.82 10.84 -37.79
C PHE A 11 6.55 11.48 -36.59
N ILE A 12 6.45 12.81 -36.42
CA ILE A 12 7.06 13.54 -35.29
C ILE A 12 6.43 13.13 -33.95
N LEU A 13 5.12 12.87 -33.90
CA LEU A 13 4.43 12.42 -32.69
C LEU A 13 4.87 11.02 -32.22
N ILE A 14 5.32 10.16 -33.13
CA ILE A 14 5.80 8.80 -32.81
C ILE A 14 7.22 8.85 -32.21
N PHE A 15 8.06 9.80 -32.63
CA PHE A 15 9.44 9.94 -32.15
C PHE A 15 9.58 10.60 -30.77
N GLN A 16 8.55 11.27 -30.24
CA GLN A 16 8.60 11.83 -28.87
C GLN A 16 8.25 10.82 -27.76
N SER A 17 7.93 9.57 -28.11
CA SER A 17 7.48 8.56 -27.13
C SER A 17 8.57 7.61 -26.62
N CYS A 18 9.84 7.83 -26.92
CA CYS A 18 10.96 7.11 -26.28
C CYS A 18 12.14 8.05 -26.04
N ASN A 19 12.10 8.78 -24.92
CA ASN A 19 13.31 9.13 -24.19
C ASN A 19 13.23 8.35 -22.88
N GLU A 20 13.77 7.13 -22.85
CA GLU A 20 14.17 6.56 -21.57
C GLU A 20 15.28 7.47 -21.02
N PRO A 21 15.15 8.00 -19.79
CA PRO A 21 16.30 8.61 -19.15
C PRO A 21 17.36 7.51 -19.01
N ASN A 22 18.52 7.73 -19.65
CA ASN A 22 19.69 6.91 -19.38
C ASN A 22 19.92 6.92 -17.87
N GLU A 23 19.74 5.78 -17.21
CA GLU A 23 20.24 5.55 -15.85
C GLU A 23 21.77 5.62 -15.90
N THR A 24 22.29 6.83 -15.83
CA THR A 24 23.64 7.04 -15.31
C THR A 24 23.50 6.81 -13.81
N GLN A 25 23.73 5.57 -13.38
CA GLN A 25 23.93 5.21 -11.98
C GLN A 25 25.23 5.86 -11.48
N THR A 26 25.17 7.17 -11.26
CA THR A 26 25.99 7.85 -10.27
C THR A 26 25.05 8.15 -9.13
N ASP A 27 24.81 7.16 -8.27
CA ASP A 27 24.14 7.38 -6.98
C ASP A 27 24.92 8.44 -6.21
N PRO A 28 24.40 9.67 -6.00
CA PRO A 28 25.10 10.70 -5.24
C PRO A 28 24.88 10.55 -3.74
N ASN A 29 24.26 9.46 -3.27
CA ASN A 29 23.99 9.25 -1.86
C ASN A 29 23.92 7.75 -1.57
N PRO A 30 24.91 7.13 -0.89
CA PRO A 30 24.71 5.83 -0.30
C PRO A 30 23.47 5.95 0.58
N GLN A 31 22.38 5.25 0.23
CA GLN A 31 21.20 5.21 1.07
C GLN A 31 21.67 4.85 2.48
N GLU A 32 21.59 5.82 3.39
CA GLU A 32 21.87 5.59 4.80
C GLU A 32 20.92 4.47 5.20
N LYS A 33 21.48 3.28 5.38
CA LYS A 33 20.73 2.11 5.82
C LYS A 33 20.26 2.46 7.23
N ILE A 34 19.07 3.04 7.34
CA ILE A 34 18.48 3.39 8.62
C ILE A 34 18.27 2.07 9.36
N ASN A 35 19.21 1.75 10.24
CA ASN A 35 19.15 0.60 11.12
C ASN A 35 18.30 1.01 12.33
N THR A 36 17.01 1.27 12.09
CA THR A 36 16.07 1.48 13.19
C THR A 36 15.92 0.15 13.89
N ARG A 37 16.53 0.05 15.08
CA ARG A 37 16.42 -1.15 15.91
C ARG A 37 15.00 -1.20 16.46
N ILE A 38 14.23 -2.20 16.05
CA ILE A 38 12.95 -2.53 16.65
C ILE A 38 13.19 -3.00 18.09
N THR A 39 12.58 -2.35 19.06
CA THR A 39 12.71 -2.62 20.50
C THR A 39 11.38 -2.81 21.22
N LYS A 40 10.27 -2.33 20.66
CA LYS A 40 8.92 -2.47 21.21
C LYS A 40 7.94 -2.97 20.16
N ILE A 41 7.45 -4.19 20.34
CA ILE A 41 6.48 -4.82 19.46
C ILE A 41 5.17 -4.98 20.22
N ALA A 42 4.09 -4.42 19.70
CA ALA A 42 2.74 -4.75 20.13
C ALA A 42 2.17 -5.84 19.21
N PHE A 43 1.27 -6.67 19.72
CA PHE A 43 0.63 -7.72 18.93
C PHE A 43 -0.78 -8.00 19.43
N GLY A 44 -1.62 -8.53 18.55
CA GLY A 44 -2.99 -8.88 18.90
C GLY A 44 -3.65 -9.80 17.88
N SER A 45 -4.75 -10.41 18.28
CA SER A 45 -5.60 -11.28 17.45
C SER A 45 -7.07 -11.05 17.80
N CYS A 46 -7.97 -11.79 17.15
CA CYS A 46 -9.40 -11.82 17.49
C CYS A 46 -10.13 -10.49 17.26
N GLY A 47 -9.65 -9.68 16.31
CA GLY A 47 -10.40 -8.53 15.83
C GLY A 47 -11.65 -9.00 15.08
N ARG A 48 -12.84 -8.52 15.44
CA ARG A 48 -14.07 -8.80 14.66
C ARG A 48 -14.39 -7.63 13.75
N GLU A 49 -14.49 -7.90 12.45
CA GLU A 49 -14.66 -6.89 11.39
C GLU A 49 -15.93 -6.04 11.55
N PHE A 50 -16.94 -6.54 12.25
CA PHE A 50 -18.19 -5.83 12.50
C PHE A 50 -18.25 -5.15 13.89
N GLN A 51 -17.27 -5.40 14.77
CA GLN A 51 -17.21 -4.77 16.10
C GLN A 51 -16.27 -3.55 16.10
N PRO A 52 -16.46 -2.59 17.02
CA PRO A 52 -15.44 -1.58 17.29
C PRO A 52 -14.11 -2.23 17.75
N LEU A 53 -12.97 -1.65 17.39
CA LEU A 53 -11.63 -2.13 17.81
C LEU A 53 -10.93 -1.12 18.75
N PRO A 54 -11.53 -0.71 19.89
CA PRO A 54 -11.00 0.36 20.74
C PRO A 54 -9.66 0.00 21.40
N VAL A 55 -9.31 -1.29 21.46
CA VAL A 55 -8.00 -1.73 21.96
C VAL A 55 -6.85 -1.19 21.13
N LEU A 56 -7.04 -0.96 19.81
CA LEU A 56 -6.02 -0.40 18.94
C LEU A 56 -5.65 1.04 19.36
N ASN A 57 -6.61 1.80 19.89
CA ASN A 57 -6.34 3.14 20.43
C ASN A 57 -5.41 3.08 21.65
N ASN A 58 -5.49 2.02 22.47
CA ASN A 58 -4.57 1.82 23.59
C ASN A 58 -3.21 1.35 23.11
N VAL A 59 -3.17 0.48 22.09
CA VAL A 59 -1.91 0.04 21.47
C VAL A 59 -1.12 1.25 20.95
N ILE A 60 -1.77 2.20 20.26
CA ILE A 60 -1.13 3.42 19.76
C ILE A 60 -0.52 4.24 20.89
N GLN A 61 -1.20 4.37 22.04
CA GLN A 61 -0.67 5.10 23.20
C GLN A 61 0.61 4.50 23.79
N HIS A 62 0.88 3.21 23.53
CA HIS A 62 2.12 2.57 23.97
C HIS A 62 3.32 2.85 23.06
N ASP A 63 3.13 3.57 21.95
CA ASP A 63 4.17 3.94 20.98
C ASP A 63 5.06 2.73 20.57
N PRO A 64 4.47 1.67 19.98
CA PRO A 64 5.22 0.52 19.48
C PRO A 64 5.91 0.83 18.15
N ASP A 65 7.08 0.25 17.93
CA ASP A 65 7.78 0.33 16.65
C ASP A 65 7.04 -0.46 15.56
N LEU A 66 6.36 -1.54 15.96
CA LEU A 66 5.56 -2.42 15.11
C LEU A 66 4.34 -2.94 15.86
N PHE A 67 3.23 -3.07 15.14
CA PHE A 67 2.10 -3.88 15.56
C PHE A 67 1.97 -5.12 14.67
N ILE A 68 1.83 -6.30 15.27
CA ILE A 68 1.68 -7.57 14.55
C ILE A 68 0.29 -8.15 14.82
N PHE A 69 -0.48 -8.27 13.75
CA PHE A 69 -1.71 -9.06 13.75
C PHE A 69 -1.36 -10.56 13.71
N LEU A 70 -1.79 -11.31 14.73
CA LEU A 70 -1.49 -12.74 14.87
C LEU A 70 -2.54 -13.66 14.21
N GLY A 71 -3.57 -13.10 13.59
CA GLY A 71 -4.68 -13.84 12.96
C GLY A 71 -6.03 -13.47 13.55
N ASP A 72 -7.08 -14.13 13.04
CA ASP A 72 -8.47 -13.97 13.51
C ASP A 72 -8.96 -12.51 13.55
N ASN A 73 -8.55 -11.69 12.57
CA ASN A 73 -9.02 -10.30 12.44
C ASN A 73 -10.28 -10.16 11.57
N ILE A 74 -10.64 -11.24 10.89
CA ILE A 74 -11.83 -11.39 10.06
C ILE A 74 -12.32 -12.83 10.24
N TYR A 75 -13.60 -12.98 10.57
CA TYR A 75 -14.19 -14.31 10.76
C TYR A 75 -14.83 -14.77 9.45
N GLY A 76 -14.07 -15.52 8.67
CA GLY A 76 -14.36 -15.87 7.28
C GLY A 76 -15.21 -17.12 7.05
N ASP A 77 -16.12 -17.48 7.96
CA ASP A 77 -16.98 -18.67 7.85
C ASP A 77 -18.00 -18.57 6.69
N THR A 78 -17.51 -18.63 5.46
CA THR A 78 -18.24 -18.47 4.20
C THR A 78 -17.46 -19.09 3.05
N HIS A 79 -18.16 -19.67 2.07
CA HIS A 79 -17.57 -20.08 0.79
C HIS A 79 -17.72 -19.01 -0.31
N SER A 80 -18.53 -17.97 -0.06
CA SER A 80 -18.70 -16.86 -1.00
C SER A 80 -17.54 -15.87 -0.89
N MET A 81 -16.86 -15.64 -2.00
CA MET A 81 -15.81 -14.63 -2.12
C MET A 81 -16.35 -13.20 -2.00
N ASP A 82 -17.59 -12.97 -2.44
CA ASP A 82 -18.24 -11.67 -2.29
C ASP A 82 -18.44 -11.33 -0.81
N THR A 83 -18.89 -12.32 -0.02
CA THR A 83 -19.05 -12.17 1.44
C THR A 83 -17.69 -11.91 2.10
N LEU A 84 -16.65 -12.65 1.72
CA LEU A 84 -15.32 -12.45 2.28
C LEU A 84 -14.77 -11.06 1.94
N ASN A 85 -14.89 -10.61 0.69
CA ASN A 85 -14.46 -9.29 0.24
C ASN A 85 -15.18 -8.17 1.01
N MET A 86 -16.50 -8.27 1.17
CA MET A 86 -17.29 -7.33 1.97
C MET A 86 -16.78 -7.26 3.43
N LYS A 87 -16.42 -8.39 4.04
CA LYS A 87 -15.87 -8.42 5.41
C LYS A 87 -14.51 -7.73 5.52
N TYR A 88 -13.63 -7.90 4.53
CA TYR A 88 -12.38 -7.14 4.45
C TYR A 88 -12.62 -5.63 4.33
N GLN A 89 -13.59 -5.22 3.50
CA GLN A 89 -13.98 -3.81 3.38
C GLN A 89 -14.52 -3.26 4.71
N GLN A 90 -15.31 -4.03 5.44
CA GLN A 90 -15.80 -3.63 6.78
C GLN A 90 -14.66 -3.39 7.76
N LEU A 91 -13.64 -4.25 7.80
CA LEU A 91 -12.45 -4.05 8.62
C LEU A 91 -11.67 -2.80 8.18
N GLY A 92 -11.40 -2.67 6.87
CA GLY A 92 -10.61 -1.58 6.30
C GLY A 92 -11.25 -0.19 6.42
N ASN A 93 -12.58 -0.12 6.53
CA ASN A 93 -13.31 1.14 6.71
C ASN A 93 -13.36 1.62 8.17
N LYS A 94 -12.76 0.90 9.13
CA LYS A 94 -12.72 1.34 10.52
C LYS A 94 -11.65 2.41 10.72
N GLU A 95 -12.04 3.52 11.35
CA GLU A 95 -11.12 4.57 11.79
C GLU A 95 -9.99 4.03 12.68
N SER A 96 -10.28 3.03 13.52
CA SER A 96 -9.27 2.42 14.40
C SER A 96 -8.29 1.48 13.69
N TYR A 97 -8.51 1.14 12.42
CA TYR A 97 -7.72 0.15 11.67
C TYR A 97 -6.76 0.78 10.65
N GLY A 98 -7.09 1.97 10.13
CA GLY A 98 -6.36 2.66 9.06
C GLY A 98 -5.67 3.93 9.54
#